data_AF-A0A0A7PPS4-F1
#
_entry.id   AF-A0A0A7PPS4-F1
#
_cell.length_a   1.000
_cell.length_b   1.000
_cell.length_c   1.000
_cell.angle_alpha   90.00
_cell.angle_beta   90.00
_cell.angle_gamma   90.00
#
_symmetry.space_group_name_H-M   'P 1'
#
loop_
_entity.id
_entity.type
_entity.pdbx_description
1 polymer ?
#
loop_
_entity_poly.entity_id
_entity_poly.type
_entity_poly.pdbx_seq_one_letter_code
_entity_poly.pdbx_strand_id
1 'polypeptide(L)'
;MSGLDRQRCAAIERVPALPRTLFLLHNFYGVEIGAIAEELGANRDTINSCLMDARAIVWAHVCYKDSVPGVGPATAALQARLQQRYRQALATAFAESGSPGDILWPDPIAGIADDQEAAAAFILAQLPKALRKAVARSRRAGVATVDQWRFVGPWRRRRRDQLWRVNDALRGAGWQSFDEWLADPLFPIIATRMAIPSIVDGGVPCRWKGR
;
A
#
# COMPACT_ATOMS: atom_id res chain seq x y z
N MET A 1 -23.08 -2.25 2.14
CA MET A 1 -22.35 -1.29 1.28
C MET A 1 -23.16 -1.06 0.02
N SER A 2 -23.44 0.20 -0.31
CA SER A 2 -24.17 0.54 -1.54
C SER A 2 -23.29 0.29 -2.78
N GLY A 3 -23.88 0.22 -3.98
CA GLY A 3 -23.13 0.08 -5.23
C GLY A 3 -22.15 1.23 -5.46
N LEU A 4 -22.52 2.44 -5.04
CA LEU A 4 -21.68 3.63 -5.10
C LEU A 4 -20.46 3.55 -4.16
N ASP A 5 -20.62 2.98 -2.97
CA ASP A 5 -19.47 2.78 -2.05
C ASP A 5 -18.46 1.82 -2.64
N ARG A 6 -18.92 0.72 -3.25
CA ARG A 6 -18.03 -0.25 -3.92
C ARG A 6 -17.29 0.40 -5.10
N GLN A 7 -17.99 1.23 -5.88
CA GLN A 7 -17.38 1.95 -7.01
C GLN A 7 -16.32 2.96 -6.53
N ARG A 8 -16.58 3.68 -5.44
CA ARG A 8 -15.61 4.61 -4.84
C ARG A 8 -14.38 3.89 -4.30
N CYS A 9 -14.56 2.76 -3.61
CA CYS A 9 -13.43 1.95 -3.15
C CYS A 9 -12.57 1.48 -4.33
N ALA A 10 -13.19 0.95 -5.39
CA ALA A 10 -12.48 0.51 -6.60
C ALA A 10 -11.77 1.68 -7.31
N ALA A 11 -12.34 2.89 -7.30
CA ALA A 11 -11.70 4.08 -7.85
C ALA A 11 -10.47 4.50 -7.03
N ILE A 12 -10.54 4.44 -5.70
CA ILE A 12 -9.41 4.73 -4.81
C ILE A 12 -8.28 3.73 -5.03
N GLU A 13 -8.59 2.43 -5.19
CA GLU A 13 -7.59 1.38 -5.45
C GLU A 13 -6.82 1.59 -6.76
N ARG A 14 -7.39 2.34 -7.72
CA ARG A 14 -6.73 2.68 -8.99
C ARG A 14 -5.82 3.91 -8.90
N VAL A 15 -5.86 4.65 -7.81
CA VAL A 15 -4.97 5.80 -7.60
C VAL A 15 -3.54 5.28 -7.35
N PRO A 16 -2.51 5.88 -7.95
CA PRO A 16 -1.11 5.55 -7.68
C PRO A 16 -0.77 5.63 -6.18
N ALA A 17 0.16 4.79 -5.73
CA ALA A 17 0.39 4.53 -4.30
C ALA A 17 0.61 5.79 -3.46
N LEU A 18 1.49 6.71 -3.88
CA LEU A 18 1.74 7.94 -3.12
C LEU A 18 0.48 8.84 -3.01
N PRO A 19 -0.15 9.30 -4.10
CA PRO A 19 -1.38 10.08 -4.02
C PRO A 19 -2.50 9.38 -3.24
N ARG A 20 -2.63 8.05 -3.40
CA ARG A 20 -3.63 7.24 -2.69
C ARG A 20 -3.41 7.28 -1.18
N THR A 21 -2.18 7.05 -0.73
CA THR A 21 -1.86 6.98 0.71
C THR A 21 -1.99 8.34 1.37
N LEU A 22 -1.52 9.42 0.73
CA LEU A 22 -1.75 10.78 1.23
C LEU A 22 -3.23 11.14 1.27
N PHE A 23 -3.99 10.75 0.25
CA PHE A 23 -5.44 10.95 0.22
C PHE A 23 -6.14 10.21 1.37
N LEU A 24 -5.74 8.98 1.67
CA LEU A 24 -6.29 8.21 2.79
C LEU A 24 -5.93 8.84 4.15
N LEU A 25 -4.66 9.17 4.36
CA LEU A 25 -4.17 9.81 5.59
C LEU A 25 -4.90 11.12 5.88
N HIS A 26 -5.04 11.98 4.87
CA HIS A 26 -5.69 13.28 5.05
C HIS A 26 -7.20 13.17 5.22
N ASN A 27 -7.89 12.42 4.33
CA ASN A 27 -9.36 12.45 4.28
C ASN A 27 -10.02 11.48 5.28
N PHE A 28 -9.35 10.40 5.66
CA PHE A 28 -9.93 9.37 6.55
C PHE A 28 -9.31 9.35 7.93
N TYR A 29 -8.00 9.58 8.04
CA TYR A 29 -7.31 9.66 9.32
C TYR A 29 -7.13 11.10 9.83
N GLY A 30 -7.62 12.08 9.06
CA GLY A 30 -7.63 13.48 9.44
C GLY A 30 -6.24 14.09 9.60
N VAL A 31 -5.18 13.50 9.06
CA VAL A 31 -3.82 14.04 9.20
C VAL A 31 -3.72 15.38 8.48
N GLU A 32 -3.20 16.41 9.15
CA GLU A 32 -3.09 17.74 8.56
C GLU A 32 -2.02 17.80 7.47
N ILE A 33 -2.28 18.58 6.43
CA ILE A 33 -1.35 18.77 5.30
C ILE A 33 -0.01 19.32 5.80
N GLY A 34 -0.03 20.19 6.81
CA GLY A 34 1.19 20.69 7.45
C GLY A 34 2.03 19.59 8.09
N ALA A 35 1.40 18.69 8.86
CA ALA A 35 2.06 17.57 9.50
C ALA A 35 2.63 16.56 8.48
N ILE A 36 1.86 16.25 7.43
CA ILE A 36 2.34 15.41 6.31
C ILE A 36 3.54 16.06 5.63
N ALA A 37 3.48 17.35 5.35
CA ALA A 37 4.55 18.08 4.68
C ALA A 37 5.85 18.08 5.50
N GLU A 38 5.74 18.32 6.81
CA GLU A 38 6.86 18.31 7.74
C GLU A 38 7.53 16.93 7.79
N GLU A 39 6.78 15.87 8.07
CA GLU A 39 7.32 14.51 8.19
C GLU A 39 7.93 13.99 6.88
N LEU A 40 7.33 14.33 5.74
CA LEU A 40 7.84 13.92 4.44
C LEU A 40 8.94 14.84 3.89
N GLY A 41 9.29 15.92 4.60
CA GLY A 41 10.26 16.92 4.15
C GLY A 41 9.85 17.54 2.81
N ALA A 42 8.56 17.81 2.62
CA ALA A 42 7.96 18.37 1.41
C ALA A 42 7.30 19.72 1.72
N ASN A 43 7.09 20.56 0.70
CA ASN A 43 6.30 21.77 0.90
C ASN A 43 4.79 21.44 0.84
N ARG A 44 3.98 22.28 1.50
CA ARG A 44 2.51 22.08 1.57
C ARG A 44 1.87 22.06 0.17
N ASP A 45 2.41 22.84 -0.76
CA ASP A 45 1.91 22.91 -2.13
C ASP A 45 2.09 21.58 -2.88
N THR A 46 3.19 20.88 -2.67
CA THR A 46 3.46 19.56 -3.25
C THR A 46 2.47 18.54 -2.69
N ILE A 47 2.21 18.56 -1.38
CA ILE A 47 1.20 17.69 -0.78
C ILE A 47 -0.20 18.02 -1.32
N ASN A 48 -0.53 19.30 -1.47
CA ASN A 48 -1.79 19.73 -2.11
C ASN A 48 -1.90 19.23 -3.55
N SER A 49 -0.85 19.35 -4.37
CA SER A 49 -0.82 18.80 -5.72
C SER A 49 -1.04 17.29 -5.73
N CYS A 50 -0.41 16.55 -4.81
CA CYS A 50 -0.62 15.10 -4.68
C CYS A 50 -2.10 14.77 -4.37
N LEU A 51 -2.72 15.53 -3.46
CA LEU A 51 -4.14 15.35 -3.11
C LEU A 51 -5.06 15.73 -4.27
N MET A 52 -4.72 16.74 -5.05
CA MET A 52 -5.45 17.12 -6.26
C MET A 52 -5.38 16.03 -7.32
N ASP A 53 -4.20 15.45 -7.57
CA ASP A 53 -4.02 14.34 -8.49
C ASP A 53 -4.88 13.13 -8.06
N ALA A 54 -4.86 12.77 -6.77
CA ALA A 54 -5.69 11.70 -6.24
C ALA A 54 -7.19 11.97 -6.46
N ARG A 55 -7.67 13.17 -6.15
CA ARG A 55 -9.08 13.56 -6.36
C ARG A 55 -9.46 13.50 -7.83
N ALA A 56 -8.59 13.98 -8.72
CA ALA A 56 -8.84 14.00 -10.15
C ALA A 56 -8.96 12.56 -10.72
N ILE A 57 -8.08 11.65 -10.29
CA ILE A 57 -8.11 10.23 -10.69
C ILE A 57 -9.35 9.53 -10.14
N VAL A 58 -9.68 9.71 -8.85
CA VAL A 58 -10.89 9.14 -8.25
C VAL A 58 -12.13 9.65 -8.99
N TRP A 59 -12.20 10.95 -9.25
CA TRP A 59 -13.34 11.55 -9.94
C TRP A 59 -13.47 11.04 -11.39
N ALA A 60 -12.37 10.91 -12.12
CA ALA A 60 -12.37 10.33 -13.47
C ALA A 60 -12.93 8.89 -13.47
N HIS A 61 -12.55 8.05 -12.49
CA HIS A 61 -13.04 6.68 -12.37
C HIS A 61 -14.48 6.56 -11.87
N VAL A 62 -14.94 7.48 -11.02
CA VAL A 62 -16.34 7.50 -10.55
C VAL A 62 -17.29 8.03 -11.63
N CYS A 63 -16.86 9.04 -12.38
CA CYS A 63 -17.69 9.68 -13.42
C CYS A 63 -17.52 9.06 -14.82
N TYR A 64 -16.85 7.91 -14.94
CA TYR A 64 -16.61 7.22 -16.21
C TYR A 64 -16.03 8.14 -17.30
N LYS A 65 -15.03 8.95 -16.96
CA LYS A 65 -14.33 9.76 -17.96
C LYS A 65 -13.42 8.89 -18.82
N ASP A 66 -13.44 9.12 -20.13
CA ASP A 66 -12.62 8.38 -21.11
C ASP A 66 -11.11 8.59 -20.91
N SER A 67 -10.71 9.74 -20.37
CA SER A 67 -9.32 10.03 -20.01
C SER A 67 -9.15 10.13 -18.48
N VAL A 68 -8.26 9.30 -17.95
CA VAL A 68 -7.81 9.37 -16.57
C VAL A 68 -6.57 10.26 -16.53
N PRO A 69 -6.56 11.36 -15.75
CA PRO A 69 -5.40 12.22 -15.66
C PRO A 69 -4.22 11.46 -15.05
N GLY A 70 -3.03 11.70 -15.58
CA GLY A 70 -1.78 11.23 -14.98
C GLY A 70 -1.44 12.00 -13.71
N VAL A 71 -0.33 11.61 -13.11
CA VAL A 71 0.25 12.28 -11.95
C VAL A 71 1.03 13.51 -12.40
N GLY A 72 0.85 14.64 -11.72
CA GLY A 72 1.56 15.88 -12.02
C GLY A 72 3.06 15.82 -11.69
N PRO A 73 3.88 16.72 -12.25
CA PRO A 73 5.35 16.68 -12.10
C PRO A 73 5.83 16.84 -10.65
N ALA A 74 5.14 17.66 -9.84
CA ALA A 74 5.49 17.83 -8.42
C ALA A 74 5.28 16.54 -7.63
N THR A 75 4.16 15.85 -7.88
CA THR A 75 3.83 14.56 -7.26
C THR A 75 4.79 13.47 -7.74
N ALA A 76 5.13 13.44 -9.03
CA ALA A 76 6.09 12.49 -9.58
C ALA A 76 7.50 12.67 -8.98
N ALA A 77 7.97 13.92 -8.81
CA ALA A 77 9.24 14.22 -8.17
C ALA A 77 9.25 13.79 -6.68
N LEU A 78 8.17 14.06 -5.95
CA LEU A 78 8.02 13.60 -4.57
C LEU A 78 8.04 12.07 -4.50
N GLN A 79 7.34 11.39 -5.42
CA GLN A 79 7.31 9.94 -5.50
C GLN A 79 8.70 9.36 -5.71
N ALA A 80 9.45 9.84 -6.71
CA ALA A 80 10.79 9.34 -7.00
C ALA A 80 11.72 9.46 -5.77
N ARG A 81 11.65 10.60 -5.07
CA ARG A 81 12.45 10.83 -3.84
C ARG A 81 12.06 9.87 -2.71
N LEU A 82 10.77 9.69 -2.46
CA LEU A 82 10.28 8.78 -1.41
C LEU A 82 10.55 7.32 -1.76
N GLN A 83 10.43 6.96 -3.04
CA GLN A 83 10.75 5.63 -3.54
C GLN A 83 12.23 5.28 -3.33
N GLN A 84 13.14 6.22 -3.56
CA GLN A 84 14.56 6.03 -3.25
C GLN A 84 14.81 5.80 -1.75
N ARG A 85 14.18 6.61 -0.88
CA ARG A 85 14.25 6.42 0.59
C ARG A 85 13.68 5.07 1.02
N TYR A 86 12.59 4.65 0.40
CA TYR A 86 11.96 3.36 0.67
C TYR A 86 12.86 2.18 0.28
N ARG A 87 13.50 2.22 -0.89
CA ARG A 87 14.50 1.20 -1.31
C ARG A 87 15.62 1.07 -0.29
N GLN A 88 16.15 2.20 0.20
CA GLN A 88 17.21 2.23 1.22
C GLN A 88 16.73 1.65 2.56
N ALA A 89 15.51 2.00 2.99
CA ALA A 89 14.92 1.49 4.22
C ALA A 89 14.73 -0.04 4.16
N LEU A 90 14.21 -0.56 3.05
CA LEU A 90 14.05 -2.01 2.86
C LEU A 90 15.39 -2.76 2.82
N ALA A 91 16.39 -2.21 2.10
CA ALA A 91 17.71 -2.81 2.05
C ALA A 91 18.36 -2.87 3.45
N THR A 92 18.18 -1.82 4.25
CA THR A 92 18.66 -1.76 5.63
C THR A 92 17.94 -2.80 6.50
N ALA A 93 16.60 -2.85 6.44
CA ALA A 93 15.80 -3.78 7.22
C ALA A 93 16.15 -5.25 6.90
N PHE A 94 16.40 -5.58 5.64
CA PHE A 94 16.78 -6.94 5.22
C PHE A 94 18.17 -7.33 5.71
N ALA A 95 19.12 -6.38 5.68
CA ALA A 95 20.45 -6.59 6.22
C ALA A 95 20.39 -6.86 7.74
N GLU A 96 19.61 -6.06 8.47
CA GLU A 96 19.40 -6.22 9.91
C GLU A 96 18.68 -7.52 10.27
N SER A 97 17.74 -7.97 9.45
CA SER A 97 17.03 -9.24 9.65
C SER A 97 17.84 -10.48 9.23
N GLY A 98 19.11 -10.31 8.84
CA GLY A 98 19.98 -11.41 8.45
C GLY A 98 19.62 -12.06 7.11
N SER A 99 19.04 -11.30 6.19
CA SER A 99 18.77 -11.71 4.79
C SER A 99 19.85 -11.14 3.87
N PRO A 100 21.01 -11.79 3.72
CA PRO A 100 22.14 -11.25 2.98
C PRO A 100 21.87 -11.19 1.47
N GLY A 101 22.33 -10.12 0.83
CA GLY A 101 22.33 -9.98 -0.63
C GLY A 101 21.71 -8.68 -1.12
N ASP A 102 21.88 -8.42 -2.41
CA ASP A 102 21.38 -7.22 -3.05
C ASP A 102 20.01 -7.46 -3.69
N ILE A 103 19.08 -6.54 -3.44
CA ILE A 103 17.78 -6.53 -4.10
C ILE A 103 18.00 -5.99 -5.52
N LEU A 104 17.59 -6.77 -6.52
CA LEU A 104 17.59 -6.33 -7.93
C LEU A 104 16.45 -5.36 -8.15
N TRP A 105 16.70 -4.08 -7.91
CA TRP A 105 15.72 -3.03 -8.13
C TRP A 105 15.46 -2.79 -9.63
N PRO A 106 14.21 -2.53 -10.03
CA PRO A 106 13.88 -2.16 -11.40
C PRO A 106 14.47 -0.77 -11.73
N ASP A 107 14.97 -0.63 -12.96
CA ASP A 107 15.53 0.60 -13.54
C ASP A 107 14.92 0.81 -14.94
N PRO A 108 14.36 2.00 -15.28
CA PRO A 108 14.25 3.21 -14.46
C PRO A 108 13.30 3.06 -13.26
N ILE A 109 13.40 3.98 -12.28
CA ILE A 109 12.42 4.15 -11.20
C ILE A 109 11.06 4.50 -11.83
N ALA A 110 10.25 3.47 -12.11
CA ALA A 110 9.02 3.59 -12.88
C ALA A 110 7.76 3.42 -12.03
N GLY A 111 7.81 2.59 -10.97
CA GLY A 111 6.64 2.31 -10.15
C GLY A 111 6.94 1.71 -8.78
N ILE A 112 6.22 2.16 -7.75
CA ILE A 112 6.31 1.63 -6.38
C ILE A 112 5.91 0.15 -6.32
N ALA A 113 4.97 -0.28 -7.15
CA ALA A 113 4.52 -1.67 -7.20
C ALA A 113 5.65 -2.62 -7.65
N ASP A 114 6.45 -2.20 -8.63
CA ASP A 114 7.57 -2.99 -9.13
C ASP A 114 8.68 -3.13 -8.07
N ASP A 115 8.92 -2.07 -7.29
CA ASP A 115 9.85 -2.13 -6.14
C ASP A 115 9.36 -3.08 -5.05
N GLN A 116 8.07 -3.02 -4.71
CA GLN A 116 7.47 -3.94 -3.74
C GLN A 116 7.58 -5.39 -4.22
N GLU A 117 7.34 -5.63 -5.50
CA GLU A 117 7.48 -6.96 -6.09
C GLU A 117 8.94 -7.43 -6.09
N ALA A 118 9.89 -6.58 -6.45
CA ALA A 118 11.32 -6.89 -6.41
C ALA A 118 11.79 -7.24 -4.99
N ALA A 119 11.43 -6.43 -4.00
CA ALA A 119 11.76 -6.68 -2.59
C ALA A 119 11.09 -7.95 -2.05
N ALA A 120 9.82 -8.17 -2.39
CA ALA A 120 9.13 -9.41 -2.01
C ALA A 120 9.78 -10.63 -2.69
N ALA A 121 10.13 -10.54 -3.98
CA ALA A 121 10.78 -11.62 -4.71
C ALA A 121 12.13 -12.01 -4.09
N PHE A 122 12.92 -11.02 -3.64
CA PHE A 122 14.18 -11.24 -2.93
C PHE A 122 14.01 -12.10 -1.67
N ILE A 123 13.07 -11.74 -0.79
CA ILE A 123 12.80 -12.54 0.42
C ILE A 123 12.18 -13.89 0.08
N LEU A 124 11.25 -13.93 -0.88
CA LEU A 124 10.62 -15.17 -1.32
C LEU A 124 11.66 -16.16 -1.86
N ALA A 125 12.73 -15.71 -2.53
CA ALA A 125 13.80 -16.57 -3.04
C ALA A 125 14.55 -17.31 -1.91
N GLN A 126 14.65 -16.69 -0.73
CA GLN A 126 15.32 -17.24 0.45
C GLN A 126 14.45 -18.22 1.24
N LEU A 127 13.14 -18.25 0.99
CA LEU A 127 12.23 -19.15 1.68
C LEU A 127 12.45 -20.64 1.30
N PRO A 128 12.13 -21.56 2.23
CA PRO A 128 12.08 -22.99 1.94
C PRO A 128 11.24 -23.31 0.70
N LYS A 129 11.68 -24.30 -0.09
CA LYS A 129 11.05 -24.71 -1.36
C LYS A 129 9.53 -24.96 -1.24
N ALA A 130 9.07 -25.45 -0.09
CA ALA A 130 7.65 -25.68 0.18
C ALA A 130 6.83 -24.37 0.21
N LEU A 131 7.36 -23.31 0.83
CA LEU A 131 6.71 -22.00 0.90
C LEU A 131 6.76 -21.29 -0.46
N ARG A 132 7.90 -21.36 -1.17
CA ARG A 132 8.00 -20.86 -2.55
C ARG A 132 6.96 -21.47 -3.49
N LYS A 133 6.75 -22.80 -3.40
CA LYS A 133 5.69 -23.50 -4.14
C LYS A 133 4.29 -23.03 -3.73
N ALA A 134 4.05 -22.74 -2.46
CA ALA A 134 2.75 -22.24 -1.99
C ALA A 134 2.43 -20.86 -2.58
N VAL A 135 3.41 -19.96 -2.61
CA VAL A 135 3.27 -18.62 -3.21
C VAL A 135 3.08 -18.70 -4.73
N ALA A 136 3.87 -19.51 -5.42
CA ALA A 136 3.70 -19.72 -6.86
C ALA A 136 2.30 -20.27 -7.19
N ARG A 137 1.76 -21.16 -6.36
CA ARG A 137 0.39 -21.69 -6.52
C ARG A 137 -0.70 -20.67 -6.20
N SER A 138 -0.47 -19.73 -5.28
CA SER A 138 -1.45 -18.69 -4.98
C SER A 138 -1.53 -17.61 -6.07
N ARG A 139 -0.44 -17.37 -6.81
CA ARG A 139 -0.37 -16.38 -7.90
C ARG A 139 -0.88 -16.88 -9.26
N ARG A 140 -1.08 -18.19 -9.46
CA ARG A 140 -1.61 -18.74 -10.73
C ARG A 140 -3.09 -18.40 -10.90
N ALA A 141 -3.43 -17.65 -11.95
CA ALA A 141 -4.79 -17.50 -12.42
C ALA A 141 -5.27 -18.82 -13.07
N GLY A 142 -6.47 -19.28 -12.68
CA GLY A 142 -7.20 -20.37 -13.36
C GLY A 142 -6.60 -21.77 -13.27
N VAL A 143 -6.56 -22.41 -12.08
CA VAL A 143 -6.10 -23.81 -11.97
C VAL A 143 -7.27 -24.78 -11.77
N ALA A 144 -7.74 -25.30 -12.90
CA ALA A 144 -8.72 -26.38 -12.98
C ALA A 144 -8.28 -27.67 -12.24
N THR A 145 -9.28 -28.41 -11.76
CA THR A 145 -9.24 -29.76 -11.14
C THR A 145 -8.60 -29.87 -9.74
N VAL A 146 -7.50 -29.19 -9.42
CA VAL A 146 -6.96 -29.13 -8.03
C VAL A 146 -7.80 -28.20 -7.13
N ASP A 147 -8.53 -27.25 -7.72
CA ASP A 147 -9.41 -26.33 -6.99
C ASP A 147 -10.61 -27.02 -6.28
N GLN A 148 -10.96 -28.26 -6.65
CA GLN A 148 -11.96 -29.05 -5.89
C GLN A 148 -11.49 -29.29 -4.44
N TRP A 149 -10.18 -29.43 -4.22
CA TRP A 149 -9.58 -29.65 -2.89
C TRP A 149 -9.54 -28.35 -2.08
N ARG A 150 -9.68 -27.19 -2.72
CA ARG A 150 -9.87 -25.87 -2.08
C ARG A 150 -11.22 -25.76 -1.36
N PHE A 151 -12.16 -26.68 -1.62
CA PHE A 151 -13.43 -26.79 -0.90
C PHE A 151 -13.39 -27.74 0.30
N VAL A 152 -12.29 -28.48 0.46
CA VAL A 152 -12.07 -29.37 1.60
C VAL A 152 -11.41 -28.57 2.74
N GLY A 153 -12.10 -28.48 3.88
CA GLY A 153 -11.70 -27.63 5.03
C GLY A 153 -10.23 -27.77 5.47
N PRO A 154 -9.70 -29.00 5.67
CA PRO A 154 -8.29 -29.23 6.00
C PRO A 154 -7.28 -28.63 5.00
N TRP A 155 -7.56 -28.69 3.70
CA TRP A 155 -6.69 -28.14 2.66
C TRP A 155 -6.74 -26.61 2.61
N ARG A 156 -7.89 -26.00 2.91
CA ARG A 156 -7.99 -24.55 3.14
C ARG A 156 -7.15 -24.09 4.32
N ARG A 157 -7.24 -24.81 5.45
CA ARG A 157 -6.41 -24.51 6.64
C ARG A 157 -4.94 -24.56 6.28
N ARG A 158 -4.49 -25.67 5.69
CA ARG A 158 -3.08 -25.82 5.29
C ARG A 158 -2.58 -24.74 4.32
N ARG A 159 -3.39 -24.36 3.32
CA ARG A 159 -3.05 -23.26 2.40
C ARG A 159 -2.98 -21.92 3.13
N ARG A 160 -3.94 -21.65 4.02
CA ARG A 160 -3.98 -20.43 4.83
C ARG A 160 -2.77 -20.37 5.76
N ASP A 161 -2.44 -21.46 6.45
CA ASP A 161 -1.28 -21.57 7.34
C ASP A 161 0.03 -21.35 6.59
N GLN A 162 0.15 -21.89 5.36
CA GLN A 162 1.32 -21.66 4.53
C GLN A 162 1.45 -20.19 4.11
N LEU A 163 0.35 -19.53 3.73
CA LEU A 163 0.37 -18.11 3.39
C LEU A 163 0.61 -17.22 4.62
N TRP A 164 0.08 -17.60 5.79
CA TRP A 164 0.42 -16.95 7.06
C TRP A 164 1.91 -17.05 7.35
N ARG A 165 2.53 -18.22 7.21
CA ARG A 165 3.98 -18.39 7.40
C ARG A 165 4.81 -17.57 6.41
N VAL A 166 4.31 -17.37 5.19
CA VAL A 166 4.96 -16.48 4.22
C VAL A 166 4.86 -15.01 4.68
N ASN A 167 3.68 -14.57 5.12
CA ASN A 167 3.49 -13.21 5.64
C ASN A 167 4.33 -12.96 6.90
N ASP A 168 4.35 -13.94 7.80
CA ASP A 168 5.17 -13.93 9.02
C ASP A 168 6.66 -13.83 8.69
N ALA A 169 7.14 -14.62 7.73
CA ALA A 169 8.53 -14.54 7.27
C ALA A 169 8.86 -13.21 6.59
N LEU A 170 7.94 -12.63 5.82
CA LEU A 170 8.12 -11.30 5.22
C LEU A 170 8.21 -10.22 6.30
N ARG A 171 7.28 -10.23 7.27
CA ARG A 171 7.30 -9.29 8.40
C ARG A 171 8.53 -9.46 9.28
N GLY A 172 8.93 -10.70 9.58
CA GLY A 172 10.14 -11.01 10.33
C GLY A 172 11.42 -10.57 9.61
N ALA A 173 11.38 -10.49 8.27
CA ALA A 173 12.46 -9.92 7.47
C ALA A 173 12.40 -8.38 7.39
N GLY A 174 11.47 -7.71 8.07
CA GLY A 174 11.31 -6.26 7.97
C GLY A 174 10.69 -5.78 6.65
N TRP A 175 10.12 -6.69 5.85
CA TRP A 175 9.34 -6.28 4.68
C TRP A 175 8.04 -5.61 5.12
N GLN A 176 7.75 -4.47 4.52
CA GLN A 176 6.51 -3.73 4.67
C GLN A 176 6.14 -3.15 3.31
N SER A 177 4.85 -2.89 3.09
CA SER A 177 4.42 -2.16 1.89
C SER A 177 4.82 -0.68 1.98
N PHE A 178 4.88 -0.01 0.83
CA PHE A 178 5.20 1.42 0.76
C PHE A 178 4.19 2.26 1.54
N ASP A 179 2.92 1.88 1.53
CA ASP A 179 1.87 2.62 2.26
C ASP A 179 2.03 2.46 3.77
N GLU A 180 2.37 1.25 4.24
CA GLU A 180 2.68 0.99 5.65
C GLU A 180 3.92 1.78 6.08
N TRP A 181 5.02 1.70 5.30
CA TRP A 181 6.24 2.46 5.55
C TRP A 181 6.01 3.98 5.59
N LEU A 182 5.19 4.51 4.68
CA LEU A 182 4.89 5.93 4.61
C LEU A 182 3.98 6.39 5.77
N ALA A 183 3.09 5.51 6.23
CA ALA A 183 2.19 5.79 7.34
C ALA A 183 2.85 5.66 8.71
N ASP A 184 3.89 4.84 8.84
CA ASP A 184 4.60 4.57 10.10
C ASP A 184 5.10 5.84 10.83
N PRO A 185 5.83 6.78 10.20
CA PRO A 185 6.23 8.03 10.88
C PRO A 185 5.04 8.93 11.24
N LEU A 186 3.89 8.77 10.55
CA LEU A 186 2.67 9.54 10.81
C LEU A 186 1.78 8.89 11.88
N PHE A 187 2.07 7.64 12.27
CA PHE A 187 1.28 6.89 13.24
C PHE A 187 1.15 7.56 14.61
N PRO A 188 2.19 8.20 15.19
CA PRO A 188 2.06 8.93 16.46
C PRO A 188 1.02 10.06 16.40
N ILE A 189 0.92 10.74 15.25
CA ILE A 189 -0.04 11.84 15.02
C ILE A 189 -1.47 11.28 14.93
N ILE A 190 -1.63 10.13 14.27
CA ILE A 190 -2.90 9.42 14.15
C ILE A 190 -3.34 8.88 15.53
N ALA A 191 -2.44 8.25 16.28
CA ALA A 191 -2.70 7.69 17.59
C ALA A 191 -3.08 8.77 18.63
N THR A 192 -2.41 9.93 18.60
CA THR A 192 -2.73 11.07 19.49
C THR A 192 -4.15 11.59 19.24
N ARG A 193 -4.62 11.57 17.99
CA ARG A 193 -5.99 12.00 17.64
C ARG A 193 -7.05 10.96 17.98
N MET A 194 -6.73 9.66 17.90
CA MET A 194 -7.63 8.59 18.33
C MET A 194 -7.72 8.45 19.85
N ALA A 195 -6.72 8.93 20.59
CA ALA A 195 -6.65 8.88 22.05
C ALA A 195 -7.41 10.02 22.78
N ILE A 196 -8.07 10.94 22.05
CA ILE A 196 -8.96 11.94 22.66
C ILE A 196 -10.37 11.35 22.72
N PRO A 197 -10.93 10.99 23.89
CA PRO A 197 -12.28 10.50 23.98
C PRO A 197 -13.25 11.69 23.95
N SER A 198 -13.73 12.07 22.76
CA SER A 198 -14.97 12.84 22.68
C SER A 198 -16.14 11.87 22.52
N ILE A 199 -16.86 11.70 23.63
CA ILE A 199 -18.24 11.24 23.68
C ILE A 199 -19.04 11.96 22.57
N VAL A 200 -19.67 11.18 21.69
CA VAL A 200 -21.02 11.29 21.11
C VAL A 200 -21.09 10.39 19.85
N ASP A 201 -21.92 9.36 19.98
CA ASP A 201 -22.63 8.59 18.95
C ASP A 201 -21.89 8.04 17.71
N GLY A 202 -21.62 6.73 17.78
CA GLY A 202 -22.36 5.75 16.99
C GLY A 202 -22.52 6.03 15.49
N GLY A 203 -21.51 5.63 14.70
CA GLY A 203 -21.64 5.44 13.26
C GLY A 203 -20.51 6.10 12.49
N VAL A 204 -19.64 5.29 11.88
CA VAL A 204 -18.65 5.78 10.89
C VAL A 204 -19.41 6.52 9.78
N PRO A 205 -19.27 7.85 9.63
CA PRO A 205 -19.87 8.51 8.51
C PRO A 205 -18.82 8.53 7.40
N CYS A 206 -19.07 7.74 6.35
CA CYS A 206 -18.48 7.94 5.01
C CYS A 206 -18.93 9.30 4.45
N ARG A 207 -18.62 10.42 5.11
CA ARG A 207 -18.95 11.77 4.67
C ARG A 207 -17.73 12.37 4.01
N TRP A 208 -17.73 12.28 2.69
CA TRP A 208 -16.91 13.12 1.81
C TRP A 208 -17.06 14.60 2.22
N LYS A 209 -15.99 15.24 2.68
CA LYS A 209 -15.95 16.71 2.79
C LYS A 209 -15.52 17.27 1.44
N GLY A 210 -16.49 17.53 0.57
CA GLY A 210 -16.27 18.32 -0.63
C GLY A 210 -16.25 19.81 -0.29
N ARG A 211 -15.16 20.48 -0.63
CA ARG A 211 -15.14 21.87 -1.08
C ARG A 211 -14.11 21.98 -2.19
#